data_AF-A0A5M3MF39-F1
#
_entry.id   AF-A0A5M3MF39-F1
#
_cell.length_a   1.000
_cell.length_b   1.000
_cell.length_c   1.000
_cell.angle_alpha   90.00
_cell.angle_beta   90.00
_cell.angle_gamma   90.00
#
_symmetry.space_group_name_H-M   'P 1'
#
loop_
_entity.id
_entity.type
_entity.pdbx_description
1 polymer ?
#
loop_
_entity_poly.entity_id
_entity_poly.type
_entity_poly.pdbx_seq_one_letter_code
_entity_poly.pdbx_strand_id
1 'polypeptide(L)'
;MGKADANANASYSQVHKRFIESGEWDRIMTVMSSKLNDSGWIDELHDQAKERARTLEQPSFQTILEELGPQGLNSVPLAVKRDIMNLIRQYVEKQVDK
;
A
#
# COMPACT_ATOMS: atom_id res chain seq x y z
N MET A 1 11.40 -26.02 -2.69
CA MET A 1 10.12 -25.51 -3.22
C MET A 1 9.23 -26.71 -3.50
N GLY A 2 8.28 -26.96 -2.62
CA GLY A 2 7.39 -28.12 -2.68
C GLY A 2 6.14 -27.83 -3.51
N LYS A 3 5.44 -28.88 -3.96
CA LYS A 3 4.16 -28.77 -4.70
C LYS A 3 3.11 -27.89 -3.99
N ALA A 4 3.17 -27.78 -2.65
CA ALA A 4 2.31 -26.91 -1.85
C ALA A 4 2.56 -25.42 -2.11
N ASP A 5 3.83 -24.99 -2.21
CA ASP A 5 4.20 -23.60 -2.49
C ASP A 5 3.74 -23.16 -3.89
N ALA A 6 3.87 -24.07 -4.86
CA ALA A 6 3.40 -23.84 -6.23
C ALA A 6 1.86 -23.68 -6.30
N ASN A 7 1.12 -24.48 -5.52
CA ASN A 7 -0.33 -24.41 -5.49
C ASN A 7 -0.85 -23.16 -4.78
N ALA A 8 -0.19 -22.74 -3.69
CA ALA A 8 -0.50 -21.48 -3.00
C ALA A 8 -0.25 -20.26 -3.88
N ASN A 9 0.87 -20.23 -4.62
CA ASN A 9 1.19 -19.15 -5.56
C ASN A 9 0.20 -19.09 -6.74
N ALA A 10 -0.25 -20.24 -7.24
CA ALA A 10 -1.28 -20.30 -8.28
C ALA A 10 -2.63 -19.76 -7.78
N SER A 11 -3.03 -20.10 -6.56
CA SER A 11 -4.24 -19.57 -5.92
C SER A 11 -4.15 -18.05 -5.69
N TYR A 12 -3.02 -17.56 -5.18
CA TYR A 12 -2.75 -16.12 -5.03
C TYR A 12 -2.89 -15.38 -6.36
N SER A 13 -2.26 -15.88 -7.42
CA SER A 13 -2.23 -15.21 -8.73
C SER A 13 -3.63 -15.08 -9.34
N GLN A 14 -4.48 -16.11 -9.18
CA GLN A 14 -5.86 -16.09 -9.64
C GLN A 14 -6.73 -15.12 -8.84
N VAL A 15 -6.60 -15.12 -7.51
CA VAL A 15 -7.33 -14.19 -6.63
C VAL A 15 -6.92 -12.75 -6.92
N HIS A 16 -5.61 -12.49 -7.07
CA HIS A 16 -5.07 -11.18 -7.40
C HIS A 16 -5.53 -10.69 -8.78
N LYS A 17 -5.54 -11.57 -9.79
CA LYS A 17 -6.09 -11.22 -11.11
C LYS A 17 -7.55 -10.78 -11.01
N ARG A 18 -8.41 -11.55 -10.32
CA ARG A 18 -9.81 -11.17 -10.08
C ARG A 18 -9.94 -9.88 -9.28
N PHE A 19 -9.01 -9.63 -8.35
CA PHE A 19 -9.02 -8.43 -7.51
C PHE A 19 -8.82 -7.16 -8.33
N ILE A 20 -7.93 -7.22 -9.32
CA ILE A 20 -7.72 -6.14 -10.29
C ILE A 20 -8.91 -6.05 -11.25
N GLU A 21 -9.29 -7.16 -11.90
CA GLU A 21 -10.33 -7.17 -12.96
C GLU A 21 -11.73 -6.78 -12.45
N SER A 22 -12.02 -6.99 -11.17
CA SER A 22 -13.29 -6.58 -10.55
C SER A 22 -13.35 -5.09 -10.20
N GLY A 23 -12.24 -4.36 -10.26
CA GLY A 23 -12.13 -2.97 -9.81
C GLY A 23 -12.06 -2.81 -8.28
N GLU A 24 -12.06 -3.91 -7.52
CA GLU A 24 -11.96 -3.85 -6.06
C GLU A 24 -10.58 -3.35 -5.60
N TRP A 25 -9.52 -3.60 -6.39
CA TRP A 25 -8.21 -2.99 -6.19
C TRP A 25 -8.30 -1.46 -6.20
N ASP A 26 -8.87 -0.89 -7.26
CA ASP A 26 -8.97 0.56 -7.42
C ASP A 26 -9.86 1.18 -6.33
N ARG A 27 -10.95 0.50 -5.96
CA ARG A 27 -11.82 0.91 -4.85
C ARG A 27 -11.06 0.96 -3.52
N ILE A 28 -10.29 -0.08 -3.19
CA ILE A 28 -9.52 -0.13 -1.94
C ILE A 28 -8.39 0.90 -1.95
N MET A 29 -7.73 1.10 -3.09
CA MET A 29 -6.70 2.12 -3.24
C MET A 29 -7.26 3.53 -3.02
N THR A 30 -8.44 3.82 -3.58
CA THR A 30 -9.15 5.09 -3.37
C THR A 30 -9.46 5.33 -1.89
N VAL A 31 -9.95 4.30 -1.18
CA VAL A 31 -10.22 4.38 0.26
C VAL A 31 -8.94 4.60 1.05
N MET A 32 -7.85 3.92 0.70
CA MET A 32 -6.54 4.09 1.33
C MET A 32 -6.02 5.52 1.14
N SER A 33 -6.04 6.05 -0.08
CA SER A 33 -5.62 7.41 -0.37
C SER A 33 -6.42 8.46 0.40
N SER A 34 -7.76 8.34 0.44
CA SER A 34 -8.60 9.24 1.24
C SER A 34 -8.23 9.18 2.72
N LYS A 35 -8.08 7.98 3.29
CA LYS A 35 -7.75 7.82 4.71
C LYS A 35 -6.37 8.36 5.08
N LEU A 36 -5.37 8.19 4.22
CA LEU A 36 -4.03 8.74 4.42
C LEU A 36 -4.03 10.27 4.31
N ASN A 37 -4.84 10.82 3.41
CA ASN A 37 -5.05 12.26 3.30
C ASN A 37 -5.72 12.81 4.57
N ASP A 38 -6.83 12.23 4.97
CA ASP A 38 -7.62 12.68 6.12
C ASP A 38 -6.87 12.53 7.46
N SER A 39 -5.90 11.63 7.53
CA SER A 39 -5.02 11.49 8.70
C SER A 39 -3.86 12.47 8.72
N GLY A 40 -3.69 13.32 7.69
CA GLY A 40 -2.55 14.23 7.53
C GLY A 40 -1.25 13.54 7.12
N TRP A 41 -1.27 12.23 6.84
CA TRP A 41 -0.05 11.46 6.54
C TRP A 41 0.60 11.90 5.23
N ILE A 42 -0.21 12.25 4.22
CA ILE A 42 0.28 12.75 2.93
C ILE A 42 1.04 14.07 3.12
N ASP A 43 0.46 15.00 3.88
CA ASP A 43 1.05 16.31 4.15
C ASP A 43 2.36 16.17 4.95
N GLU A 44 2.37 15.36 6.01
CA GLU A 44 3.56 15.11 6.82
C GLU A 44 4.72 14.54 5.98
N LEU A 45 4.45 13.56 5.12
CA LEU A 45 5.48 12.96 4.28
C LEU A 45 5.97 13.94 3.20
N HIS A 46 5.07 14.73 2.63
CA HIS A 46 5.41 15.78 1.67
C HIS A 46 6.30 16.86 2.31
N ASP A 47 5.97 17.30 3.53
CA ASP A 47 6.75 18.31 4.25
C ASP A 47 8.14 17.78 4.60
N GLN A 48 8.25 16.52 5.05
CA GLN A 48 9.56 15.88 5.27
C GLN A 48 10.40 15.81 3.99
N ALA A 49 9.79 15.44 2.86
CA ALA A 49 10.48 15.41 1.56
C ALA A 49 10.94 16.80 1.13
N LYS A 50 10.11 17.82 1.36
CA LYS A 50 10.42 19.22 1.04
C LYS A 50 11.56 19.76 1.91
N GLU A 51 11.53 19.51 3.22
CA GLU A 51 12.64 19.91 4.10
C GLU A 51 13.91 19.17 3.73
N ARG A 52 13.84 17.87 3.44
CA ARG A 52 15.00 17.10 3.03
C ARG A 52 15.61 17.66 1.74
N ALA A 53 14.79 17.95 0.73
CA ALA A 53 15.24 18.54 -0.53
C ALA A 53 16.00 19.86 -0.33
N ARG A 54 15.57 20.72 0.60
CA ARG A 54 16.25 21.99 0.90
C ARG A 54 17.64 21.82 1.51
N THR A 55 17.90 20.68 2.16
CA THR A 55 19.22 20.38 2.75
C THR A 55 20.21 19.79 1.75
N LEU A 56 19.76 19.41 0.55
CA LEU A 56 20.60 18.83 -0.50
C LEU A 56 21.11 19.93 -1.43
N GLU A 57 22.42 19.93 -1.69
CA GLU A 57 23.04 20.84 -2.67
C GLU A 57 22.48 20.60 -4.09
N GLN A 58 22.20 19.33 -4.41
CA GLN A 58 21.54 18.92 -5.66
C GLN A 58 20.40 17.94 -5.32
N PRO A 59 19.14 18.42 -5.27
CA PRO A 59 17.99 17.56 -4.96
C PRO A 59 17.77 16.50 -6.03
N SER A 60 17.64 15.24 -5.61
CA SER A 60 17.30 14.10 -6.46
C SER A 60 16.08 13.39 -5.91
N PHE A 61 15.09 13.15 -6.76
CA PHE A 61 13.90 12.39 -6.38
C PHE A 61 14.26 11.00 -5.86
N GLN A 62 15.17 10.30 -6.56
CA GLN A 62 15.57 8.94 -6.20
C GLN A 62 16.19 8.89 -4.80
N THR A 63 17.09 9.83 -4.49
CA THR A 63 17.73 9.92 -3.17
C THR A 63 16.71 10.16 -2.05
N ILE A 64 15.79 11.11 -2.26
CA ILE A 64 14.75 11.42 -1.27
C ILE A 64 13.80 10.23 -1.08
N LEU A 65 13.45 9.53 -2.17
CA LEU A 65 12.59 8.35 -2.11
C LEU A 65 13.25 7.18 -1.37
N GLU A 66 14.54 6.93 -1.61
CA GLU A 66 15.30 5.88 -0.91
C GLU A 66 15.43 6.16 0.59
N GLU A 67 15.62 7.42 0.96
CA GLU A 67 15.72 7.84 2.37
C GLU A 67 14.37 7.82 3.09
N LEU A 68 13.33 8.40 2.49
CA LEU A 68 12.02 8.59 3.15
C LEU A 68 11.05 7.44 2.91
N GLY A 69 11.25 6.61 1.89
CA GLY A 69 10.38 5.47 1.57
C GLY A 69 10.15 4.54 2.77
N PRO A 70 11.21 4.05 3.45
CA PRO A 70 11.06 3.23 4.65
C PRO A 70 10.32 3.96 5.79
N GLN A 71 10.58 5.25 5.99
CA GLN A 71 9.90 6.05 7.00
C GLN A 71 8.41 6.19 6.68
N GLY A 72 8.06 6.47 5.43
CA GLY A 72 6.68 6.54 4.96
C GLY A 72 5.92 5.23 5.22
N LEU A 73 6.52 4.08 4.92
CA LEU A 73 5.91 2.78 5.20
C LEU A 73 5.69 2.54 6.71
N ASN A 74 6.64 2.98 7.54
CA ASN A 74 6.57 2.80 8.99
C ASN A 74 5.64 3.80 9.70
N SER A 75 5.42 4.98 9.11
CA SER A 75 4.57 6.03 9.67
C SER A 75 3.09 5.90 9.31
N VAL A 76 2.71 4.93 8.46
CA VAL A 76 1.30 4.68 8.13
C VAL A 76 0.49 4.45 9.42
N PRO A 77 -0.58 5.22 9.67
CA PRO A 77 -1.36 5.07 10.89
C PRO A 77 -1.95 3.66 11.04
N LEU A 78 -1.86 3.10 12.24
CA LEU A 78 -2.34 1.75 12.54
C LEU A 78 -3.82 1.55 12.21
N ALA A 79 -4.64 2.59 12.42
CA ALA A 79 -6.06 2.56 12.08
C ALA A 79 -6.27 2.39 10.56
N VAL A 80 -5.54 3.15 9.74
CA VAL A 80 -5.60 3.03 8.27
C VAL A 80 -5.15 1.64 7.83
N LYS A 81 -4.00 1.17 8.33
CA LYS A 81 -3.49 -0.18 8.02
C LYS A 81 -4.51 -1.26 8.37
N ARG A 82 -5.12 -1.19 9.55
CA ARG A 82 -6.14 -2.16 10.01
C ARG A 82 -7.35 -2.14 9.07
N ASP A 83 -7.87 -0.96 8.74
CA ASP A 83 -9.07 -0.82 7.92
C ASP A 83 -8.84 -1.37 6.50
N ILE A 84 -7.70 -1.05 5.88
CA ILE A 84 -7.36 -1.55 4.54
C ILE A 84 -7.13 -3.07 4.56
N MET A 85 -6.43 -3.59 5.58
CA MET A 85 -6.26 -5.03 5.75
C MET A 85 -7.60 -5.76 5.92
N ASN A 86 -8.57 -5.16 6.61
CA ASN A 86 -9.91 -5.74 6.75
C ASN A 86 -10.65 -5.78 5.41
N LEU A 87 -10.57 -4.74 4.58
CA LEU A 87 -11.17 -4.74 3.25
C LEU A 87 -10.57 -5.82 2.34
N ILE A 88 -9.24 -5.98 2.37
CA ILE A 88 -8.55 -7.03 1.62
C ILE A 88 -8.99 -8.42 2.10
N ARG A 89 -9.05 -8.65 3.43
CA ARG A 89 -9.53 -9.94 3.98
C ARG A 89 -10.96 -10.25 3.53
N GLN A 90 -11.88 -9.30 3.67
CA GLN A 90 -13.27 -9.46 3.24
C GLN A 90 -13.37 -9.79 1.74
N TYR A 91 -12.53 -9.19 0.91
CA TYR A 91 -12.47 -9.54 -0.50
C TYR A 91 -12.01 -10.98 -0.69
N VAL A 92 -10.89 -11.38 -0.07
CA VAL A 92 -10.31 -12.72 -0.20
C VAL A 92 -11.26 -13.80 0.31
N GLU A 93 -11.91 -13.61 1.46
CA GLU A 93 -12.89 -14.54 2.04
C GLU A 93 -14.02 -14.84 1.04
N LYS A 94 -14.57 -13.81 0.39
CA LYS A 94 -15.59 -13.95 -0.67
C LYS A 94 -15.10 -14.69 -1.92
N GLN A 95 -13.80 -14.84 -2.12
CA GLN A 95 -13.24 -15.62 -3.23
C GLN A 95 -13.04 -17.10 -2.88
N VAL A 96 -13.00 -17.44 -1.59
CA VAL A 96 -12.80 -18.82 -1.09
C VAL A 96 -14.13 -19.51 -0.86
N ASP A 97 -15.17 -18.77 -0.49
CA ASP A 97 -16.53 -19.28 -0.29
C ASP A 97 -17.34 -19.43 -1.60
N LYS A 98 -16.69 -19.32 -2.76
CA LYS A 98 -17.28 -19.45 -4.10
C LYS A 98 -16.87 -20.74 -4.80
#